data_AF-A0A924L8L1-F1
#
_entry.id   AF-A0A924L8L1-F1
#
_cell.length_a   1.000
_cell.length_b   1.000
_cell.length_c   1.000
_cell.angle_alpha   90.00
_cell.angle_beta   90.00
_cell.angle_gamma   90.00
#
_symmetry.space_group_name_H-M   'P 1'
#
loop_
_entity.id
_entity.type
_entity.pdbx_description
1 polymer ?
#
loop_
_entity_poly.entity_id
_entity_poly.type
_entity_poly.pdbx_seq_one_letter_code
_entity_poly.pdbx_strand_id
1 'polypeptide(L)'
;MTLEHDFFGILGSDDDGEVYWSDTAELGDESVEVDLSSPDEDSVSVEALDIAAAMIHAIEEVDSQARESLVADLSAEGSVTAKYIDQQVDELGPEALGNALIWDSGDQQIDFLRSLRLQRVGFHPHHNGNEEHFALLDYSISPDDTDGLLVVTIDIHGDTIVIATDT
;
A
#
# COMPACT_ATOMS: atom_id res chain seq x y z
N MET A 1 -0.28 20.27 20.15
CA MET A 1 -0.60 19.53 21.40
C MET A 1 0.37 18.34 21.40
N THR A 2 0.14 17.25 22.13
CA THR A 2 0.81 15.97 21.81
C THR A 2 -0.28 14.93 21.85
N LEU A 3 -0.45 14.13 20.80
CA LEU A 3 -1.52 13.15 20.68
C LEU A 3 -1.04 11.80 21.22
N GLU A 4 -1.69 11.27 22.25
CA GLU A 4 -1.35 9.95 22.82
C GLU A 4 -2.37 8.91 22.35
N HIS A 5 -1.87 7.77 21.83
CA HIS A 5 -2.67 6.65 21.34
C HIS A 5 -2.07 5.32 21.82
N ASP A 6 -2.91 4.35 22.15
CA ASP A 6 -2.45 3.07 22.72
C ASP A 6 -1.51 2.29 21.78
N PHE A 7 -1.79 2.33 20.48
CA PHE A 7 -0.98 1.64 19.46
C PHE A 7 0.25 2.45 19.02
N PHE A 8 0.09 3.75 18.75
CA PHE A 8 1.13 4.59 18.16
C PHE A 8 2.01 5.28 19.21
N GLY A 9 1.64 5.20 20.49
CA GLY A 9 2.28 5.95 21.56
C GLY A 9 2.01 7.44 21.43
N ILE A 10 3.04 8.24 21.67
CA ILE A 10 2.95 9.70 21.60
C ILE A 10 3.31 10.14 20.18
N LEU A 11 2.33 10.72 19.49
CA LEU A 11 2.40 11.30 18.16
C LEU A 11 2.46 12.83 18.26
N GLY A 12 3.27 13.46 17.41
CA GLY A 12 3.47 14.90 17.39
C GLY A 12 4.29 15.38 18.59
N SER A 13 5.47 15.96 18.34
CA SER A 13 6.35 16.47 19.42
C SER A 13 7.40 17.50 18.98
N ASP A 14 7.31 18.06 17.76
CA ASP A 14 8.20 19.14 17.33
C ASP A 14 7.41 20.36 16.80
N ASP A 15 8.04 21.54 16.80
CA ASP A 15 7.42 22.89 16.76
C ASP A 15 6.57 23.17 15.49
N ASP A 16 6.62 22.29 14.49
CA ASP A 16 5.97 22.42 13.17
C ASP A 16 4.54 21.83 13.10
N GLY A 17 4.10 21.07 14.11
CA GLY A 17 2.73 20.51 14.17
C GLY A 17 2.47 19.32 13.23
N GLU A 18 3.51 18.82 12.54
CA GLU A 18 3.46 17.60 11.74
C GLU A 18 3.49 16.34 12.63
N VAL A 19 2.83 15.28 12.14
CA VAL A 19 2.82 13.96 12.77
C VAL A 19 3.52 12.99 11.84
N TYR A 20 4.46 12.23 12.39
CA TYR A 20 5.11 11.12 11.72
C TYR A 20 5.33 9.96 12.69
N TRP A 21 5.04 8.75 12.23
CA TRP A 21 5.32 7.49 12.90
C TRP A 21 5.64 6.44 11.85
N SER A 22 6.53 5.50 12.18
CA SER A 22 6.79 4.33 11.35
C SER A 22 7.20 3.14 12.19
N ASP A 23 6.86 1.96 11.68
CA ASP A 23 7.22 0.66 12.25
C ASP A 23 7.15 -0.43 11.15
N THR A 24 7.11 -1.70 11.52
CA THR A 24 7.07 -2.82 10.57
C THR A 24 5.97 -3.80 10.96
N ALA A 25 5.12 -4.15 10.00
CA ALA A 25 4.09 -5.18 10.16
C ALA A 25 4.54 -6.52 9.55
N GLU A 26 4.09 -7.62 10.15
CA GLU A 26 4.30 -8.98 9.62
C GLU A 26 3.18 -9.32 8.61
N LEU A 27 3.55 -9.73 7.41
CA LEU A 27 2.65 -10.23 6.36
C LEU A 27 3.10 -11.63 5.95
N GLY A 28 2.53 -12.67 6.55
CA GLY A 28 3.00 -14.04 6.38
C GLY A 28 4.45 -14.21 6.84
N ASP A 29 5.34 -14.58 5.91
CA ASP A 29 6.79 -14.69 6.14
C ASP A 29 7.57 -13.41 5.75
N GLU A 30 6.87 -12.37 5.30
CA GLU A 30 7.45 -11.10 4.87
C GLU A 30 7.24 -9.99 5.91
N SER A 31 8.05 -8.95 5.81
CA SER A 31 7.95 -7.74 6.64
C SER A 31 7.61 -6.55 5.75
N VAL A 32 6.60 -5.78 6.14
CA VAL A 32 6.07 -4.63 5.39
C VAL A 32 6.34 -3.37 6.19
N GLU A 33 6.87 -2.33 5.55
CA GLU A 33 7.02 -1.02 6.20
C GLU A 33 5.63 -0.40 6.40
N VAL A 34 5.40 0.15 7.59
CA VAL A 34 4.16 0.89 7.84
C VAL A 34 4.53 2.25 8.39
N ASP A 35 3.96 3.29 7.81
CA ASP A 35 4.11 4.66 8.30
C ASP A 35 2.77 5.37 8.41
N LEU A 36 2.75 6.38 9.25
CA LEU A 36 1.62 7.27 9.46
C LEU A 36 2.14 8.69 9.39
N SER A 37 1.52 9.52 8.55
CA SER A 37 1.91 10.92 8.40
C SER A 37 0.71 11.85 8.29
N SER A 38 0.83 13.01 8.95
CA SER A 38 -0.13 14.11 8.83
C SER A 38 0.60 15.46 8.80
N PRO A 39 0.21 16.39 7.91
CA PRO A 39 0.78 17.74 7.91
C PRO A 39 0.32 18.59 9.10
N ASP A 40 -0.75 18.19 9.80
CA ASP A 40 -1.35 18.95 10.89
C ASP A 40 -1.89 18.00 11.97
N GLU A 41 -1.37 18.07 13.19
CA GLU A 41 -1.79 17.25 14.33
C GLU A 41 -3.27 17.45 14.69
N ASP A 42 -3.77 18.69 14.62
CA ASP A 42 -5.15 19.01 14.96
C ASP A 42 -6.18 18.42 13.98
N SER A 43 -5.75 18.04 12.78
CA SER A 43 -6.56 17.34 11.78
C SER A 43 -6.65 15.82 12.01
N VAL A 44 -5.85 15.27 12.92
CA VAL A 44 -5.82 13.83 13.23
C VAL A 44 -6.79 13.52 14.36
N SER A 45 -7.82 12.71 14.07
CA SER A 45 -8.76 12.24 15.08
C SER A 45 -8.29 10.92 15.70
N VAL A 46 -8.65 10.70 16.98
CA VAL A 46 -8.41 9.42 17.66
C VAL A 46 -9.11 8.27 16.91
N GLU A 47 -10.31 8.51 16.39
CA GLU A 47 -11.06 7.53 15.59
C GLU A 47 -10.29 7.11 14.32
N ALA A 48 -9.64 8.06 13.63
CA ALA A 48 -8.81 7.75 12.47
C ALA A 48 -7.57 6.93 12.86
N LEU A 49 -6.98 7.19 14.03
CA LEU A 49 -5.88 6.38 14.56
C LEU A 49 -6.34 4.96 14.94
N ASP A 50 -7.48 4.82 15.60
CA ASP A 50 -8.05 3.50 15.94
C ASP A 50 -8.26 2.66 14.67
N ILE A 51 -8.76 3.30 13.59
CA ILE A 51 -8.97 2.63 12.31
C ILE A 51 -7.64 2.26 11.63
N ALA A 52 -6.65 3.16 11.63
CA ALA A 52 -5.31 2.85 11.10
C ALA A 52 -4.69 1.66 11.86
N ALA A 53 -4.73 1.68 13.19
CA ALA A 53 -4.24 0.57 14.01
C ALA A 53 -4.98 -0.75 13.72
N ALA A 54 -6.30 -0.70 13.54
CA ALA A 54 -7.10 -1.86 13.16
C ALA A 54 -6.70 -2.40 11.77
N MET A 55 -6.47 -1.52 10.78
CA MET A 55 -5.99 -1.92 9.45
C MET A 55 -4.60 -2.55 9.50
N ILE A 56 -3.68 -2.00 10.32
CA ILE A 56 -2.34 -2.58 10.53
C ILE A 56 -2.45 -3.98 11.14
N HIS A 57 -3.34 -4.18 12.12
CA HIS A 57 -3.60 -5.50 12.69
C HIS A 57 -4.25 -6.47 11.69
N ALA A 58 -4.97 -5.96 10.69
CA ALA A 58 -5.64 -6.72 9.65
C ALA A 58 -4.92 -6.63 8.29
N ILE A 59 -3.59 -6.40 8.29
CA ILE A 59 -2.82 -6.09 7.08
C ILE A 59 -2.97 -7.15 5.98
N GLU A 60 -3.11 -8.44 6.35
CA GLU A 60 -3.35 -9.54 5.39
C GLU A 60 -4.69 -9.40 4.67
N GLU A 61 -5.74 -8.96 5.38
CA GLU A 61 -7.07 -8.76 4.80
C GLU A 61 -7.12 -7.49 3.93
N VAL A 62 -6.39 -6.45 4.34
CA VAL A 62 -6.22 -5.21 3.57
C VAL A 62 -5.46 -5.49 2.27
N ASP A 63 -4.34 -6.23 2.34
CA ASP A 63 -3.57 -6.67 1.17
C ASP A 63 -4.41 -7.53 0.22
N SER A 64 -5.16 -8.51 0.75
CA SER A 64 -6.03 -9.36 -0.06
C SER A 64 -7.06 -8.54 -0.84
N GLN A 65 -7.74 -7.60 -0.19
CA GLN A 65 -8.74 -6.76 -0.84
C GLN A 65 -8.13 -5.85 -1.92
N ALA A 66 -6.97 -5.25 -1.65
CA ALA A 66 -6.25 -4.45 -2.63
C ALA A 66 -5.87 -5.29 -3.87
N ARG A 67 -5.39 -6.52 -3.67
CA ARG A 67 -5.08 -7.44 -4.78
C ARG A 67 -6.32 -7.85 -5.58
N GLU A 68 -7.46 -8.03 -4.93
CA GLU A 68 -8.74 -8.27 -5.63
C GLU A 68 -9.10 -7.09 -6.55
N SER A 69 -8.90 -5.85 -6.09
CA SER A 69 -9.07 -4.65 -6.91
C SER A 69 -8.10 -4.59 -8.09
N LEU A 70 -6.82 -4.94 -7.90
CA LEU A 70 -5.84 -5.03 -8.99
C LEU A 70 -6.26 -6.06 -10.05
N VAL A 71 -6.75 -7.23 -9.62
CA VAL A 71 -7.27 -8.26 -10.53
C VAL A 71 -8.49 -7.76 -11.29
N ALA A 72 -9.40 -7.05 -10.62
CA ALA A 72 -10.57 -6.46 -11.29
C ALA A 72 -10.16 -5.42 -12.34
N ASP A 73 -9.18 -4.57 -12.03
CA ASP A 73 -8.65 -3.54 -12.92
C ASP A 73 -8.02 -4.12 -14.20
N LEU A 74 -7.45 -5.32 -14.18
CA LEU A 74 -6.90 -5.97 -15.40
C LEU A 74 -7.88 -6.01 -16.57
N SER A 75 -9.17 -6.13 -16.28
CA SER A 75 -10.23 -6.20 -17.29
C SER A 75 -10.79 -4.83 -17.69
N ALA A 76 -10.39 -3.76 -17.01
CA ALA A 76 -10.89 -2.42 -17.23
C ALA A 76 -10.32 -1.78 -18.51
N GLU A 77 -11.12 -0.96 -19.18
CA GLU A 77 -10.64 -0.17 -20.31
C GLU A 77 -9.58 0.83 -19.83
N GLY A 78 -8.36 0.72 -20.36
CA GLY A 78 -7.25 1.58 -19.96
C GLY A 78 -6.56 1.18 -18.65
N SER A 79 -6.79 -0.06 -18.17
CA SER A 79 -6.19 -0.66 -16.97
C SER A 79 -4.78 -0.15 -16.68
N VAL A 80 -4.62 0.36 -15.46
CA VAL A 80 -3.33 0.81 -14.93
C VAL A 80 -2.48 -0.41 -14.59
N THR A 81 -3.11 -1.43 -14.01
CA THR A 81 -2.47 -2.69 -13.63
C THR A 81 -1.85 -3.39 -14.83
N ALA A 82 -2.59 -3.50 -15.95
CA ALA A 82 -2.08 -4.14 -17.16
C ALA A 82 -0.90 -3.36 -17.77
N LYS A 83 -0.92 -2.02 -17.72
CA LYS A 83 0.18 -1.17 -18.18
C LYS A 83 1.42 -1.32 -17.32
N TYR A 84 1.26 -1.37 -15.99
CA TYR A 84 2.36 -1.62 -15.07
C TYR A 84 3.03 -2.97 -15.37
N ILE A 85 2.23 -4.03 -15.56
CA ILE A 85 2.76 -5.35 -15.91
C ILE A 85 3.56 -5.30 -17.22
N ASP A 86 2.98 -4.71 -18.29
CA ASP A 86 3.66 -4.60 -19.59
C ASP A 86 4.98 -3.83 -19.49
N GLN A 87 4.99 -2.73 -18.74
CA GLN A 87 6.18 -1.94 -18.45
C GLN A 87 7.25 -2.77 -17.73
N GLN A 88 6.90 -3.44 -16.63
CA GLN A 88 7.89 -4.22 -15.87
C GLN A 88 8.41 -5.42 -16.66
N VAL A 89 7.60 -6.03 -17.52
CA VAL A 89 8.03 -7.11 -18.42
C VAL A 89 9.07 -6.61 -19.44
N ASP A 90 8.91 -5.40 -19.97
CA ASP A 90 9.88 -4.79 -20.89
C ASP A 90 11.18 -4.37 -20.17
N GLU A 91 11.07 -3.84 -18.95
CA GLU A 91 12.21 -3.30 -18.18
C GLU A 91 13.10 -4.38 -17.55
N LEU A 92 12.52 -5.39 -16.89
CA LEU A 92 13.27 -6.40 -16.12
C LEU A 92 14.00 -7.42 -17.02
N GLY A 93 13.54 -7.59 -18.26
CA GLY A 93 14.02 -8.63 -19.14
C GLY A 93 13.68 -10.06 -18.65
N PRO A 94 13.95 -11.10 -19.46
CA PRO A 94 13.40 -12.44 -19.23
C PRO A 94 14.00 -13.17 -18.02
N GLU A 95 15.26 -12.88 -17.67
CA GLU A 95 15.94 -13.56 -16.55
C GLU A 95 15.45 -13.03 -15.19
N ALA A 96 15.42 -11.70 -14.99
CA ALA A 96 14.95 -11.11 -13.74
C ALA A 96 13.44 -11.33 -13.55
N LEU A 97 12.65 -11.17 -14.62
CA LEU A 97 11.22 -11.49 -14.59
C LEU A 97 10.96 -12.95 -14.23
N GLY A 98 11.74 -13.89 -14.79
CA GLY A 98 11.61 -15.32 -14.48
C GLY A 98 11.95 -15.66 -13.02
N ASN A 99 12.84 -14.89 -12.39
CA ASN A 99 13.14 -15.03 -10.95
C ASN A 99 12.07 -14.38 -10.07
N ALA A 100 11.47 -13.29 -10.54
CA ALA A 100 10.43 -12.57 -9.82
C ALA A 100 9.07 -13.31 -9.85
N LEU A 101 8.76 -14.02 -10.94
CA LEU A 101 7.55 -14.83 -11.06
C LEU A 101 7.69 -16.15 -10.31
N ILE A 102 7.12 -16.22 -9.11
CA ILE A 102 7.17 -17.39 -8.24
C ILE A 102 6.10 -18.43 -8.62
N TRP A 103 5.06 -17.99 -9.34
CA TRP A 103 3.89 -18.78 -9.69
C TRP A 103 3.85 -19.11 -11.19
N ASP A 104 3.37 -20.30 -11.52
CA ASP A 104 3.10 -20.75 -12.89
C ASP A 104 1.71 -21.40 -12.92
N SER A 105 0.68 -20.57 -13.11
CA SER A 105 -0.71 -21.02 -13.25
C SER A 105 -1.17 -21.09 -14.71
N GLY A 106 -0.35 -20.55 -15.63
CA GLY A 106 -0.64 -20.46 -17.06
C GLY A 106 -1.34 -19.15 -17.45
N ASP A 107 -1.61 -18.27 -16.49
CA ASP A 107 -2.07 -16.90 -16.71
C ASP A 107 -1.02 -15.94 -16.17
N GLN A 108 -0.16 -15.45 -17.07
CA GLN A 108 1.01 -14.67 -16.70
C GLN A 108 0.65 -13.38 -15.95
N GLN A 109 -0.49 -12.74 -16.25
CA GLN A 109 -0.89 -11.52 -15.56
C GLN A 109 -1.28 -11.82 -14.11
N ILE A 110 -1.99 -12.94 -13.88
CA ILE A 110 -2.35 -13.39 -12.53
C ILE A 110 -1.12 -13.87 -11.76
N ASP A 111 -0.22 -14.60 -12.41
CA ASP A 111 1.03 -15.05 -11.81
C ASP A 111 1.90 -13.85 -11.39
N PHE A 112 1.91 -12.79 -12.19
CA PHE A 112 2.57 -11.53 -11.87
C PHE A 112 1.96 -10.88 -10.62
N LEU A 113 0.63 -10.69 -10.59
CA LEU A 113 -0.03 -10.07 -9.42
C LEU A 113 0.15 -10.86 -8.13
N ARG A 114 0.21 -12.19 -8.21
CA ARG A 114 0.50 -13.06 -7.05
C ARG A 114 1.96 -13.02 -6.59
N SER A 115 2.85 -12.56 -7.46
CA SER A 115 4.27 -12.43 -7.16
C SER A 115 4.64 -11.03 -6.66
N LEU A 116 3.71 -10.06 -6.72
CA LEU A 116 3.92 -8.74 -6.16
C LEU A 116 4.16 -8.81 -4.65
N ARG A 117 5.21 -8.11 -4.19
CA ARG A 117 5.54 -7.94 -2.79
C ARG A 117 5.00 -6.58 -2.30
N LEU A 118 4.22 -6.59 -1.23
CA LEU A 118 3.79 -5.35 -0.57
C LEU A 118 5.01 -4.78 0.17
N GLN A 119 5.48 -3.61 -0.23
CA GLN A 119 6.68 -2.98 0.35
C GLN A 119 6.33 -2.10 1.53
N ARG A 120 5.28 -1.29 1.37
CA ARG A 120 4.92 -0.24 2.31
C ARG A 120 3.41 -0.02 2.36
N VAL A 121 2.90 0.30 3.54
CA VAL A 121 1.56 0.88 3.73
C VAL A 121 1.66 2.22 4.47
N GLY A 122 1.35 3.30 3.75
CA GLY A 122 1.37 4.65 4.29
C GLY A 122 -0.03 5.13 4.66
N PHE A 123 -0.24 5.53 5.91
CA PHE A 123 -1.49 6.04 6.45
C PHE A 123 -1.51 7.57 6.55
N HIS A 124 -2.62 8.17 6.16
CA HIS A 124 -2.88 9.60 6.19
C HIS A 124 -4.16 9.91 6.99
N PRO A 125 -4.12 9.86 8.33
CA PRO A 125 -5.31 9.92 9.18
C PRO A 125 -6.03 11.29 9.17
N HIS A 126 -5.42 12.31 8.55
CA HIS A 126 -6.05 13.59 8.27
C HIS A 126 -7.09 13.52 7.13
N HIS A 127 -7.03 12.49 6.29
CA HIS A 127 -7.99 12.17 5.24
C HIS A 127 -8.97 11.11 5.71
N ASN A 128 -9.99 11.52 6.47
CA ASN A 128 -10.93 10.59 7.15
C ASN A 128 -12.38 10.65 6.63
N GLY A 129 -12.65 11.35 5.52
CA GLY A 129 -13.90 11.26 4.80
C GLY A 129 -13.96 10.07 3.84
N ASN A 130 -15.18 9.74 3.41
CA ASN A 130 -15.39 8.74 2.36
C ASN A 130 -14.76 9.20 1.04
N GLU A 131 -14.18 8.26 0.30
CA GLU A 131 -13.51 8.52 -0.98
C GLU A 131 -12.25 9.43 -0.86
N GLU A 132 -11.77 9.71 0.36
CA GLU A 132 -10.48 10.36 0.60
C GLU A 132 -9.36 9.33 0.78
N HIS A 133 -8.12 9.71 0.45
CA HIS A 133 -6.96 8.81 0.49
C HIS A 133 -6.49 8.57 1.93
N PHE A 134 -7.05 7.56 2.57
CA PHE A 134 -6.71 7.22 3.95
C PHE A 134 -5.42 6.40 4.04
N ALA A 135 -5.22 5.46 3.11
CA ALA A 135 -3.99 4.67 3.05
C ALA A 135 -3.54 4.36 1.61
N LEU A 136 -2.24 4.20 1.44
CA LEU A 136 -1.58 3.83 0.19
C LEU A 136 -0.81 2.53 0.40
N LEU A 137 -0.97 1.58 -0.51
CA LEU A 137 -0.26 0.31 -0.52
C LEU A 137 0.66 0.26 -1.72
N ASP A 138 1.97 0.19 -1.46
CA ASP A 138 3.01 0.21 -2.49
C ASP A 138 3.47 -1.21 -2.80
N TYR A 139 3.24 -1.66 -4.03
CA TYR A 139 3.62 -2.99 -4.51
C TYR A 139 4.78 -2.91 -5.48
N SER A 140 5.72 -3.84 -5.36
CA SER A 140 6.78 -4.05 -6.36
C SER A 140 6.92 -5.53 -6.70
N ILE A 141 7.17 -5.82 -7.97
CA ILE A 141 7.44 -7.19 -8.45
C ILE A 141 8.85 -7.65 -8.08
N SER A 142 9.83 -6.75 -8.14
CA SER A 142 11.21 -7.03 -7.74
C SER A 142 11.88 -5.75 -7.21
N PRO A 143 11.63 -5.36 -5.95
CA PRO A 143 12.25 -4.18 -5.31
C PRO A 143 13.79 -4.15 -5.37
N ASP A 144 14.44 -5.28 -5.63
CA ASP A 144 15.89 -5.38 -5.79
C ASP A 144 16.38 -5.05 -7.23
N ASP A 145 15.49 -5.13 -8.23
CA ASP A 145 15.81 -4.97 -9.65
C ASP A 145 15.09 -3.78 -10.33
N THR A 146 14.00 -3.28 -9.73
CA THR A 146 13.18 -2.18 -10.26
C THR A 146 12.66 -1.30 -9.14
N ASP A 147 12.66 0.02 -9.37
CA ASP A 147 12.03 1.02 -8.51
C ASP A 147 10.53 1.20 -8.83
N GLY A 148 10.01 0.52 -9.86
CA GLY A 148 8.62 0.67 -10.29
C GLY A 148 7.62 0.15 -9.27
N LEU A 149 6.70 0.99 -8.85
CA LEU A 149 5.64 0.70 -7.90
C LEU A 149 4.26 0.70 -8.56
N LEU A 150 3.44 -0.25 -8.13
CA LEU A 150 1.99 -0.23 -8.34
C LEU A 150 1.34 0.16 -7.02
N VAL A 151 0.65 1.29 -7.01
CA VAL A 151 0.12 1.90 -5.79
C VAL A 151 -1.40 1.75 -5.76
N VAL A 152 -1.93 1.18 -4.69
CA VAL A 152 -3.38 1.10 -4.42
C VAL A 152 -3.72 2.09 -3.33
N THR A 153 -4.58 3.06 -3.65
CA THR A 153 -5.10 4.03 -2.68
C THR A 153 -6.46 3.56 -2.19
N ILE A 154 -6.61 3.46 -0.88
CA ILE A 154 -7.86 3.05 -0.21
C ILE A 154 -8.40 4.16 0.70
N ASP A 155 -9.71 4.13 0.92
CA ASP A 155 -10.39 5.01 1.86
C ASP A 155 -10.37 4.46 3.30
N ILE A 156 -11.00 5.20 4.22
CA ILE A 156 -11.06 4.84 5.64
C ILE A 156 -11.86 3.55 5.93
N HIS A 157 -12.63 3.05 4.96
CA HIS A 157 -13.35 1.78 5.03
C HIS A 157 -12.57 0.61 4.40
N GLY A 158 -11.43 0.88 3.77
CA GLY A 158 -10.64 -0.10 3.04
C GLY A 158 -11.05 -0.27 1.57
N ASP A 159 -11.99 0.55 1.08
CA ASP A 159 -12.44 0.50 -0.30
C ASP A 159 -11.40 1.16 -1.22
N THR A 160 -11.09 0.52 -2.35
CA THR A 160 -10.14 1.07 -3.34
C THR A 160 -10.72 2.28 -4.06
N ILE A 161 -10.00 3.40 -4.02
CA ILE A 161 -10.36 4.64 -4.71
C ILE A 161 -9.61 4.76 -6.04
N VAL A 162 -8.29 4.54 -6.01
CA VAL A 162 -7.39 4.79 -7.13
C VAL A 162 -6.34 3.69 -7.21
N ILE A 163 -5.99 3.33 -8.44
CA ILE A 163 -4.81 2.53 -8.77
C ILE A 163 -3.90 3.40 -9.64
N ALA A 164 -2.65 3.52 -9.25
CA ALA A 164 -1.65 4.36 -9.93
C ALA A 164 -0.31 3.62 -10.04
N THR A 165 0.58 4.15 -10.87
CA THR A 165 1.97 3.69 -10.97
C THR A 165 2.89 4.82 -10.54
N ASP A 166 3.95 4.48 -9.81
CA ASP A 166 5.04 5.40 -9.46
C ASP A 166 6.36 4.78 -9.94
N THR A 167 7.20 5.55 -10.62
CA THR A 167 8.44 5.06 -11.29
C THR A 167 9.52 6.12 -11.28
#